data_AF-I7MIE1-F1
#
_entry.id   AF-I7MIE1-F1
#
_cell.length_a   1.000
_cell.length_b   1.000
_cell.length_c   1.000
_cell.angle_alpha   90.00
_cell.angle_beta   90.00
_cell.angle_gamma   90.00
#
_symmetry.space_group_name_H-M   'P 1'
#
loop_
_entity.id
_entity.type
_entity.pdbx_description
1 polymer ?
#
loop_
_entity_poly.entity_id
_entity_poly.type
_entity_poly.pdbx_seq_one_letter_code
_entity_poly.pdbx_strand_id
1 'polypeptide(L)'
;MFEVSQIQYDFLIIKKYNDIFWVEYSKYTFPIIFIIFLIKIFKPVDNTKVKNQSEIKRQWHDTWVIPFIAYAPIYYFIDGVCLIVTNLAFEQQCKMDMLYHHIVSATFLPFIFLTKHIPAWQIGPGVMHAMLIVFPDYTWLNYPYLAIMIAFNVKLFSQPYTRYIQYKLLKIGMGILYGCLVLLWLHSCSNSTEDLPSKVTNVYATQNYQALFSSIDEMGKVIFSKS
;
A
#
# COMPACT_ATOMS: atom_id res chain seq x y z
N MET A 1 -23.89 -7.59 -21.56
CA MET A 1 -23.67 -6.55 -20.53
C MET A 1 -23.79 -7.27 -19.20
N PHE A 2 -22.72 -7.37 -18.42
CA PHE A 2 -22.79 -8.06 -17.12
C PHE A 2 -23.37 -7.08 -16.10
N GLU A 3 -24.45 -7.46 -15.44
CA GLU A 3 -25.01 -6.71 -14.32
C GLU A 3 -24.03 -6.81 -13.13
N VAL A 4 -23.59 -5.66 -12.63
CA VAL A 4 -22.80 -5.59 -11.40
C VAL A 4 -23.75 -5.86 -10.24
N SER A 5 -23.46 -6.86 -9.40
CA SER A 5 -24.30 -7.13 -8.24
C SER A 5 -24.19 -6.01 -7.20
N GLN A 6 -25.21 -5.85 -6.35
CA GLN A 6 -25.17 -4.86 -5.26
C GLN A 6 -23.93 -5.05 -4.37
N ILE A 7 -23.55 -6.29 -4.08
CA ILE A 7 -22.36 -6.60 -3.28
C ILE A 7 -21.10 -6.09 -3.98
N GLN A 8 -20.93 -6.34 -5.27
CA GLN A 8 -19.78 -5.84 -6.02
C GLN A 8 -19.74 -4.31 -6.01
N TYR A 9 -20.89 -3.66 -6.14
CA TYR A 9 -21.01 -2.21 -6.05
C TYR A 9 -20.56 -1.68 -4.68
N ASP A 10 -21.03 -2.26 -3.58
CA ASP A 10 -20.65 -1.86 -2.23
C ASP A 10 -19.14 -2.02 -1.98
N PHE A 11 -18.53 -3.10 -2.48
CA PHE A 11 -17.08 -3.30 -2.38
C PHE A 11 -16.26 -2.32 -3.25
N LEU A 12 -16.80 -1.88 -4.39
CA LEU A 12 -16.18 -0.80 -5.17
C LEU A 12 -16.21 0.53 -4.41
N ILE A 13 -17.27 0.81 -3.63
CA ILE A 13 -17.32 1.97 -2.74
C ILE A 13 -16.25 1.85 -1.65
N ILE A 14 -16.18 0.71 -0.97
CA ILE A 14 -15.19 0.46 0.09
C ILE A 14 -13.77 0.65 -0.46
N LYS A 15 -13.47 0.05 -1.61
CA LYS A 15 -12.18 0.22 -2.29
C LYS A 15 -11.85 1.69 -2.54
N LYS A 16 -12.80 2.44 -3.11
CA LYS A 16 -12.61 3.88 -3.40
C LYS A 16 -12.18 4.66 -2.16
N TYR A 17 -12.88 4.49 -1.04
CA TYR A 17 -12.56 5.19 0.20
C TYR A 17 -11.25 4.70 0.83
N ASN A 18 -10.95 3.40 0.72
CA ASN A 18 -9.69 2.83 1.15
C ASN A 18 -8.50 3.40 0.36
N ASP A 19 -8.63 3.57 -0.96
CA ASP A 19 -7.61 4.18 -1.81
C ASP A 19 -7.39 5.67 -1.48
N ILE A 20 -8.48 6.44 -1.31
CA ILE A 20 -8.40 7.85 -0.90
C ILE A 20 -7.69 7.97 0.46
N PHE A 21 -8.10 7.16 1.44
CA PHE A 21 -7.47 7.18 2.76
C PHE A 21 -6.00 6.78 2.70
N TRP A 22 -5.62 5.79 1.87
CA TRP A 22 -4.24 5.37 1.69
C TRP A 22 -3.35 6.47 1.10
N VAL A 23 -3.86 7.21 0.12
CA VAL A 23 -3.17 8.35 -0.48
C VAL A 23 -2.98 9.46 0.56
N GLU A 24 -4.05 9.85 1.27
CA GLU A 24 -3.98 10.89 2.32
C GLU A 24 -3.05 10.46 3.47
N TYR A 25 -3.17 9.23 3.94
CA TYR A 25 -2.26 8.65 4.91
C TYR A 25 -0.80 8.74 4.43
N SER A 26 -0.53 8.40 3.17
CA SER A 26 0.82 8.47 2.60
C SER A 26 1.35 9.91 2.55
N LYS A 27 0.51 10.91 2.24
CA LYS A 27 0.89 12.33 2.27
C LYS A 27 1.33 12.80 3.66
N TYR A 28 0.63 12.39 4.71
CA TYR A 28 0.97 12.76 6.08
C TYR A 28 2.14 11.98 6.66
N THR A 29 2.24 10.68 6.34
CA THR A 29 3.30 9.82 6.86
C THR A 29 4.64 10.09 6.19
N PHE A 30 4.65 10.34 4.87
CA PHE A 30 5.86 10.51 4.05
C PHE A 30 6.88 11.50 4.65
N PRO A 31 6.55 12.75 4.99
CA PRO A 31 7.52 13.70 5.54
C PRO A 31 8.14 13.20 6.86
N ILE A 32 7.34 12.56 7.71
CA ILE A 32 7.79 12.09 9.02
C ILE A 32 8.75 10.92 8.87
N ILE A 33 8.38 9.91 8.08
CA ILE A 33 9.25 8.74 7.84
C ILE A 33 10.51 9.14 7.06
N PHE A 34 10.42 10.13 6.16
CA PHE A 34 11.56 10.66 5.44
C PHE A 34 12.57 11.33 6.39
N ILE A 35 12.10 12.16 7.33
CA ILE A 35 12.97 12.76 8.36
C ILE A 35 13.64 11.67 9.21
N ILE A 36 12.90 10.65 9.66
CA ILE A 36 13.49 9.54 10.45
C ILE A 36 14.52 8.76 9.62
N PHE A 37 14.24 8.53 8.33
CA PHE A 37 15.16 7.90 7.40
C PHE A 37 16.47 8.69 7.28
N LEU A 38 16.40 10.01 7.08
CA LEU A 38 17.58 10.87 7.04
C LEU A 38 18.36 10.85 8.36
N ILE A 39 17.69 10.96 9.51
CA ILE A 39 18.33 10.87 10.83
C ILE A 39 19.14 9.58 10.93
N LYS A 40 18.59 8.45 10.49
CA LYS A 40 19.26 7.14 10.57
C LYS A 40 20.36 6.94 9.52
N ILE A 41 20.29 7.63 8.38
CA ILE A 41 21.40 7.68 7.41
C ILE A 41 22.59 8.39 8.06
N PHE A 42 22.36 9.55 8.67
CA PHE A 42 23.44 10.38 9.22
C PHE A 42 23.90 9.93 10.63
N LYS A 43 23.06 9.21 11.36
CA LYS A 43 23.36 8.65 12.69
C LYS A 43 23.04 7.15 12.73
N PRO A 44 23.77 6.32 11.96
CA PRO A 44 23.54 4.88 11.96
C PRO A 44 23.94 4.27 13.30
N VAL A 45 23.16 3.30 13.77
CA VAL A 45 23.54 2.49 14.94
C VAL A 45 24.43 1.34 14.49
N ASP A 46 25.62 1.26 15.07
CA ASP A 46 26.50 0.12 14.88
C ASP A 46 26.04 -1.07 15.73
N ASN A 47 25.36 -2.03 15.10
CA ASN A 47 24.96 -3.29 15.71
C ASN A 47 25.89 -4.46 15.36
N THR A 48 27.05 -4.21 14.74
CA THR A 48 27.95 -5.28 14.25
C THR A 48 28.48 -6.17 15.37
N LYS A 49 28.61 -5.62 16.59
CA LYS A 49 29.11 -6.33 17.77
C LYS A 49 28.03 -7.11 18.54
N VAL A 50 26.75 -6.91 18.22
CA VAL A 50 25.64 -7.52 18.96
C VAL A 50 25.44 -8.96 18.48
N LYS A 51 25.58 -9.93 19.39
CA LYS A 51 25.44 -11.35 19.04
C LYS A 51 23.98 -11.79 18.99
N ASN A 52 23.16 -11.29 19.93
CA ASN A 52 21.76 -11.68 20.06
C ASN A 52 20.81 -10.50 19.83
N GLN A 53 19.70 -10.74 19.12
CA GLN A 53 18.69 -9.71 18.88
C GLN A 53 18.09 -9.15 20.18
N SER A 54 18.07 -9.97 21.24
CA SER A 54 17.55 -9.59 22.55
C SER A 54 18.31 -8.42 23.18
N GLU A 55 19.61 -8.29 22.90
CA GLU A 55 20.52 -7.25 23.41
C GLU A 55 20.30 -5.88 22.72
N ILE A 56 19.66 -5.87 21.54
CA ILE A 56 19.37 -4.64 20.81
C ILE A 56 18.29 -3.86 21.56
N LYS A 57 18.62 -2.63 21.97
CA LYS A 57 17.66 -1.70 22.56
C LYS A 57 16.88 -0.99 21.45
N ARG A 58 15.55 -0.93 21.61
CA ARG A 58 14.68 -0.15 20.72
C ARG A 58 14.96 1.34 20.91
N GLN A 59 15.16 2.06 19.82
CA GLN A 59 15.33 3.51 19.87
C GLN A 59 13.98 4.21 19.78
N TRP A 60 13.86 5.43 20.31
CA TRP A 60 12.60 6.18 20.35
C TRP A 60 11.99 6.36 18.95
N HIS A 61 12.81 6.66 17.93
CA HIS A 61 12.34 6.83 16.56
C HIS A 61 11.90 5.49 15.92
N ASP A 62 12.36 4.33 16.41
CA ASP A 62 11.88 3.03 15.92
C ASP A 62 10.42 2.82 16.34
N THR A 63 10.04 3.31 17.52
CA THR A 63 8.64 3.29 17.99
C THR A 63 7.75 4.15 17.11
N TRP A 64 8.23 5.31 16.65
CA TRP A 64 7.46 6.20 15.78
C TRP A 64 7.29 5.66 14.36
N VAL A 65 8.26 4.91 13.84
CA VAL A 65 8.16 4.31 12.49
C VAL A 65 6.99 3.33 12.39
N ILE A 66 6.73 2.55 13.45
CA ILE A 66 5.71 1.49 13.44
C ILE A 66 4.32 1.99 13.03
N PRO A 67 3.69 2.98 13.71
CA PRO A 67 2.35 3.44 13.35
C PRO A 67 2.27 4.04 11.93
N PHE A 68 3.38 4.54 11.38
CA PHE A 68 3.43 5.10 10.02
C PHE A 68 3.60 4.06 8.91
N ILE A 69 3.89 2.80 9.26
CA ILE A 69 3.97 1.70 8.29
C ILE A 69 2.91 0.61 8.57
N ALA A 70 2.38 0.56 9.79
CA ALA A 70 1.42 -0.46 10.24
C ALA A 70 0.08 -0.45 9.49
N TYR A 71 -0.29 0.65 8.82
CA TYR A 71 -1.51 0.69 8.03
C TYR A 71 -1.36 -0.04 6.67
N ALA A 72 -0.15 -0.20 6.14
CA ALA A 72 0.06 -0.79 4.82
C ALA A 72 -0.51 -2.23 4.69
N PRO A 73 -0.29 -3.17 5.64
CA PRO A 73 -0.90 -4.49 5.58
C PRO A 73 -2.43 -4.46 5.66
N ILE A 74 -2.99 -3.49 6.39
CA ILE A 74 -4.45 -3.30 6.50
C ILE A 74 -4.99 -2.86 5.13
N TYR A 75 -4.35 -1.87 4.51
CA TYR A 75 -4.69 -1.42 3.16
C TYR A 75 -4.60 -2.57 2.15
N TYR A 76 -3.48 -3.32 2.11
CA TYR A 76 -3.29 -4.45 1.20
C TYR A 76 -4.32 -5.55 1.38
N PHE A 77 -4.74 -5.82 2.62
CA PHE A 77 -5.78 -6.80 2.90
C PHE A 77 -7.15 -6.34 2.37
N ILE A 78 -7.56 -5.12 2.71
CA ILE A 78 -8.86 -4.56 2.27
C ILE A 78 -8.90 -4.48 0.74
N ASP A 79 -7.85 -3.94 0.12
CA ASP A 79 -7.75 -3.82 -1.32
C ASP A 79 -7.78 -5.19 -2.01
N GLY A 80 -7.00 -6.16 -1.51
CA GLY A 80 -6.98 -7.53 -2.06
C GLY A 80 -8.35 -8.20 -2.02
N VAL A 81 -9.09 -8.06 -0.91
CA VAL A 81 -10.48 -8.57 -0.82
C VAL A 81 -11.37 -7.86 -1.84
N CYS A 82 -11.27 -6.54 -1.96
CA CYS A 82 -12.06 -5.78 -2.93
C CYS A 82 -11.76 -6.23 -4.36
N LEU A 83 -10.50 -6.41 -4.74
CA LEU A 83 -10.10 -6.85 -6.09
C LEU A 83 -10.66 -8.24 -6.45
N ILE A 84 -10.74 -9.15 -5.47
CA ILE A 84 -11.30 -10.49 -5.66
C ILE A 84 -12.82 -10.43 -5.77
N VAL A 85 -13.51 -9.78 -4.81
CA VAL A 85 -14.99 -9.73 -4.76
C VAL A 85 -15.57 -9.02 -5.99
N THR A 86 -14.90 -7.97 -6.45
CA THR A 86 -15.32 -7.18 -7.62
C THR A 86 -14.88 -7.79 -8.95
N ASN A 87 -14.22 -8.95 -8.93
CA ASN A 87 -13.58 -9.61 -10.08
C ASN A 87 -12.52 -8.78 -10.83
N LEU A 88 -12.16 -7.58 -10.35
CA LEU A 88 -11.19 -6.71 -11.02
C LEU A 88 -9.84 -7.39 -11.22
N ALA A 89 -9.39 -8.22 -10.27
CA ALA A 89 -8.15 -8.99 -10.41
C ALA A 89 -8.18 -9.94 -11.61
N PHE A 90 -9.33 -10.55 -11.92
CA PHE A 90 -9.45 -11.53 -13.00
C PHE A 90 -9.73 -10.88 -14.36
N GLU A 91 -10.24 -9.65 -14.37
CA GLU A 91 -10.56 -8.90 -15.59
C GLU A 91 -9.38 -8.06 -16.11
N GLN A 92 -8.44 -7.68 -15.24
CA GLN A 92 -7.35 -6.77 -15.58
C GLN A 92 -6.01 -7.30 -15.06
N GLN A 93 -5.07 -7.57 -15.97
CA GLN A 93 -3.76 -8.15 -15.61
C GLN A 93 -3.01 -7.32 -14.55
N CYS A 94 -2.99 -5.99 -14.67
CA CYS A 94 -2.36 -5.15 -13.66
C CYS A 94 -3.00 -5.26 -12.27
N LYS A 95 -4.31 -5.53 -12.19
CA LYS A 95 -4.99 -5.75 -10.91
C LYS A 95 -4.66 -7.12 -10.33
N MET A 96 -4.46 -8.13 -11.17
CA MET A 96 -3.91 -9.41 -10.73
C MET A 96 -2.50 -9.26 -10.16
N ASP A 97 -1.62 -8.56 -10.88
CA ASP A 97 -0.22 -8.38 -10.45
C ASP A 97 -0.14 -7.56 -9.15
N MET A 98 -0.99 -6.54 -9.02
CA MET A 98 -1.14 -5.77 -7.77
C MET A 98 -1.67 -6.64 -6.64
N LEU A 99 -2.64 -7.53 -6.90
CA LEU A 99 -3.12 -8.48 -5.89
C LEU A 99 -2.00 -9.39 -5.40
N TYR A 100 -1.18 -9.94 -6.30
CA TYR A 100 -0.01 -10.75 -5.91
C TYR A 100 0.99 -9.93 -5.10
N HIS A 101 1.29 -8.71 -5.53
CA HIS A 101 2.14 -7.78 -4.78
C HIS A 101 1.59 -7.52 -3.37
N HIS A 102 0.29 -7.25 -3.23
CA HIS A 102 -0.38 -7.01 -1.95
C HIS A 102 -0.34 -8.23 -1.03
N ILE A 103 -0.62 -9.44 -1.55
CA ILE A 103 -0.55 -10.68 -0.76
C ILE A 103 0.85 -10.90 -0.19
N VAL A 104 1.88 -10.78 -1.03
CA VAL A 104 3.27 -10.98 -0.62
C VAL A 104 3.68 -9.91 0.39
N SER A 105 3.43 -8.63 0.08
CA SER A 105 3.74 -7.52 0.97
C SER A 105 3.04 -7.67 2.32
N ALA A 106 1.72 -7.92 2.36
CA ALA A 106 0.97 -8.09 3.60
C ALA A 106 1.48 -9.27 4.45
N THR A 107 1.93 -10.35 3.81
CA THR A 107 2.46 -11.54 4.49
C THR A 107 3.80 -11.25 5.17
N PHE A 108 4.70 -10.52 4.50
CA PHE A 108 6.08 -10.34 4.97
C PHE A 108 6.34 -9.03 5.72
N LEU A 109 5.57 -7.97 5.48
CA LEU A 109 5.74 -6.68 6.16
C LEU A 109 5.65 -6.78 7.69
N PRO A 110 4.82 -7.64 8.32
CA PRO A 110 4.82 -7.81 9.77
C PRO A 110 6.17 -8.15 10.37
N PHE A 111 7.04 -8.87 9.65
CA PHE A 111 8.39 -9.19 10.13
C PHE A 111 9.29 -7.97 10.27
N ILE A 112 8.96 -6.85 9.62
CA ILE A 112 9.64 -5.56 9.82
C ILE A 112 9.27 -4.97 11.20
N PHE A 113 7.99 -4.99 11.57
CA PHE A 113 7.49 -4.39 12.83
C PHE A 113 7.92 -5.16 14.08
N LEU A 114 8.14 -6.46 13.92
CA LEU A 114 8.60 -7.34 15.00
C LEU A 114 10.09 -7.15 15.33
N THR A 115 10.83 -6.35 14.56
CA THR A 115 12.23 -6.04 14.87
C THR A 115 12.34 -5.04 16.03
N LYS A 116 13.36 -5.24 16.90
CA LYS A 116 13.63 -4.29 17.99
C LYS A 116 14.22 -2.97 17.49
N HIS A 117 14.98 -3.03 16.41
CA HIS A 117 15.63 -1.88 15.79
C HIS A 117 15.42 -1.92 14.28
N ILE A 118 15.03 -0.79 13.71
CA ILE A 118 14.72 -0.63 12.29
C ILE A 118 15.82 0.23 11.65
N PRO A 119 16.84 -0.34 10.99
CA PRO A 119 17.91 0.44 10.37
C PRO A 119 17.40 1.27 9.18
N ALA A 120 18.15 2.29 8.77
CA ALA A 120 17.77 3.19 7.66
C ALA A 120 17.38 2.44 6.38
N TRP A 121 18.18 1.43 6.01
CA TRP A 121 17.95 0.65 4.79
C TRP A 121 16.60 -0.07 4.80
N GLN A 122 16.05 -0.39 5.98
CA GLN A 122 14.73 -1.03 6.13
C GLN A 122 13.57 -0.03 6.03
N ILE A 123 13.82 1.25 6.34
CA ILE A 123 12.84 2.33 6.21
C ILE A 123 12.77 2.82 4.75
N GLY A 124 13.89 2.79 4.04
CA GLY A 124 14.03 3.29 2.67
C GLY A 124 12.90 2.84 1.73
N PRO A 125 12.59 1.53 1.61
CA PRO A 125 11.50 1.06 0.77
C PRO A 125 10.14 1.68 1.12
N GLY A 126 9.83 1.85 2.41
CA GLY A 126 8.58 2.46 2.86
C GLY A 126 8.50 3.94 2.49
N VAL A 127 9.60 4.68 2.63
CA VAL A 127 9.71 6.08 2.20
C VAL A 127 9.46 6.23 0.70
N MET A 128 10.16 5.44 -0.11
CA MET A 128 10.03 5.51 -1.56
C MET A 128 8.65 5.05 -2.02
N HIS A 129 8.08 4.02 -1.39
CA HIS A 129 6.72 3.58 -1.70
C HIS A 129 5.69 4.67 -1.41
N ALA A 130 5.76 5.32 -0.24
CA ALA A 130 4.91 6.47 0.06
C ALA A 130 5.12 7.61 -0.95
N MET A 131 6.35 7.86 -1.38
CA MET A 131 6.66 8.84 -2.42
C MET A 131 6.00 8.50 -3.76
N LEU A 132 6.03 7.23 -4.19
CA LEU A 132 5.36 6.77 -5.42
C LEU A 132 3.84 6.94 -5.36
N ILE A 133 3.23 6.75 -4.18
CA ILE A 133 1.79 6.95 -3.97
C ILE A 133 1.42 8.43 -3.99
N VAL A 134 2.25 9.30 -3.39
CA VAL A 134 1.99 10.75 -3.34
C VAL A 134 2.24 11.40 -4.71
N PHE A 135 3.15 10.83 -5.51
CA PHE A 135 3.60 11.38 -6.79
C PHE A 135 3.50 10.34 -7.91
N PRO A 136 2.30 9.80 -8.20
CA PRO A 136 2.13 8.63 -9.08
C PRO A 136 2.51 8.91 -10.55
N ASP A 137 2.37 10.16 -10.99
CA ASP A 137 2.66 10.58 -12.37
C ASP A 137 4.16 10.61 -12.69
N TYR A 138 5.03 10.64 -11.67
CA TYR A 138 6.47 10.74 -11.82
C TYR A 138 7.10 9.36 -11.93
N THR A 139 6.90 8.70 -13.07
CA THR A 139 7.38 7.32 -13.33
C THR A 139 8.88 7.13 -13.16
N TRP A 140 9.69 8.19 -13.29
CA TRP A 140 11.12 8.15 -13.02
C TRP A 140 11.47 7.83 -11.56
N LEU A 141 10.54 8.04 -10.60
CA LEU A 141 10.72 7.67 -9.20
C LEU A 141 10.84 6.15 -8.98
N ASN A 142 10.44 5.33 -9.96
CA ASN A 142 10.65 3.88 -9.92
C ASN A 142 12.14 3.50 -9.94
N TYR A 143 13.01 4.29 -10.57
CA TYR A 143 14.46 4.03 -10.61
C TYR A 143 15.14 4.17 -9.24
N PRO A 144 15.01 5.29 -8.50
CA PRO A 144 15.55 5.38 -7.15
C PRO A 144 14.87 4.40 -6.19
N TYR A 145 13.58 4.06 -6.40
CA TYR A 145 12.91 3.03 -5.62
C TYR A 145 13.59 1.65 -5.81
N LEU A 146 13.84 1.26 -7.06
CA LEU A 146 14.57 0.02 -7.38
C LEU A 146 15.97 0.00 -6.75
N ALA A 147 16.70 1.11 -6.81
CA ALA A 147 18.02 1.22 -6.18
C ALA A 147 17.96 1.00 -4.65
N ILE A 148 16.96 1.58 -3.98
CA ILE A 148 16.73 1.38 -2.55
C ILE A 148 16.31 -0.06 -2.23
N MET A 149 15.50 -0.70 -3.09
CA MET A 149 15.13 -2.10 -2.95
C MET A 149 16.36 -3.03 -3.07
N ILE A 150 17.24 -2.76 -4.02
CA ILE A 150 18.52 -3.49 -4.16
C ILE A 150 19.39 -3.29 -2.91
N ALA A 151 19.52 -2.05 -2.42
CA ALA A 151 20.28 -1.76 -1.20
C ALA A 151 19.69 -2.49 0.03
N PHE A 152 18.36 -2.51 0.16
CA PHE A 152 17.66 -3.29 1.18
C PHE A 152 18.03 -4.77 1.08
N ASN A 153 17.97 -5.34 -0.12
CA ASN A 153 18.28 -6.73 -0.36
C ASN A 153 19.73 -7.06 0.03
N VAL A 154 20.72 -6.27 -0.44
CA VAL A 154 22.14 -6.47 -0.07
C VAL A 154 22.35 -6.43 1.45
N LYS A 155 21.72 -5.48 2.16
CA LYS A 155 21.82 -5.37 3.62
C LYS A 155 21.16 -6.54 4.34
N LEU A 156 20.10 -7.10 3.79
CA LEU A 156 19.44 -8.29 4.33
C LEU A 156 20.34 -9.55 4.32
N PHE A 157 21.29 -9.63 3.38
CA PHE A 157 22.32 -10.66 3.32
C PHE A 157 23.58 -10.34 4.15
N SER A 158 23.64 -9.16 4.77
CA SER A 158 24.78 -8.76 5.60
C SER A 158 24.62 -9.21 7.07
N GLN A 159 25.74 -9.41 7.77
CA GLN A 159 25.73 -9.58 9.23
C GLN A 159 25.34 -8.26 9.92
N PRO A 160 24.68 -8.27 11.09
CA PRO A 160 24.22 -9.45 11.84
C PRO A 160 22.85 -10.00 11.38
N TYR A 161 22.20 -9.36 10.42
CA TYR A 161 20.79 -9.59 10.07
C TYR A 161 20.49 -11.01 9.61
N THR A 162 21.42 -11.64 8.89
CA THR A 162 21.27 -13.03 8.44
C THR A 162 21.03 -14.06 9.56
N ARG A 163 21.37 -13.71 10.81
CA ARG A 163 21.21 -14.59 11.98
C ARG A 163 19.78 -14.62 12.51
N TYR A 164 19.00 -13.55 12.36
CA TYR A 164 17.68 -13.45 12.99
C TYR A 164 16.58 -14.01 12.09
N ILE A 165 15.62 -14.73 12.69
CA ILE A 165 14.58 -15.48 11.97
C ILE A 165 13.69 -14.56 11.10
N GLN A 166 13.38 -13.36 11.60
CA GLN A 166 12.55 -12.39 10.88
C GLN A 166 13.19 -11.99 9.55
N TYR A 167 14.51 -11.74 9.54
CA TYR A 167 15.23 -11.41 8.31
C TYR A 167 15.43 -12.63 7.40
N LYS A 168 15.48 -13.85 7.94
CA LYS A 168 15.45 -15.06 7.10
C LYS A 168 14.13 -15.17 6.32
N LEU A 169 13.01 -14.89 6.98
CA LEU A 169 11.69 -14.88 6.33
C LEU A 169 11.56 -13.71 5.34
N LEU A 170 12.05 -12.53 5.69
CA LEU A 170 12.09 -11.39 4.77
C LEU A 170 12.91 -11.69 3.50
N LYS A 171 13.98 -12.51 3.57
CA LYS A 171 14.75 -12.88 2.36
C LYS A 171 13.91 -13.68 1.36
N ILE A 172 13.11 -14.61 1.86
CA ILE A 172 12.17 -15.38 1.04
C ILE A 172 11.14 -14.43 0.43
N GLY A 173 10.54 -13.58 1.28
CA GLY A 173 9.56 -12.58 0.84
C GLY A 173 10.10 -11.64 -0.23
N MET A 174 11.34 -11.15 -0.09
CA MET A 174 11.98 -10.29 -1.08
C MET A 174 12.18 -10.99 -2.44
N GLY A 175 12.56 -12.27 -2.45
CA GLY A 175 12.68 -13.03 -3.69
C GLY A 175 11.36 -13.11 -4.45
N ILE A 176 10.26 -13.39 -3.74
CA ILE A 176 8.91 -13.42 -4.33
C ILE A 176 8.47 -12.02 -4.76
N LEU A 177 8.73 -11.02 -3.92
CA LEU A 177 8.37 -9.61 -4.18
C LEU A 177 9.05 -9.08 -5.45
N TYR A 178 10.30 -9.42 -5.70
CA TYR A 178 10.96 -9.07 -6.97
C TYR A 178 10.22 -9.65 -8.17
N GLY A 179 9.71 -10.88 -8.08
CA GLY A 179 8.85 -11.47 -9.10
C GLY A 179 7.60 -10.60 -9.36
N CYS A 180 6.90 -10.19 -8.29
CA CYS A 180 5.74 -9.30 -8.40
C CYS A 180 6.10 -7.95 -9.04
N LEU A 181 7.23 -7.34 -8.65
CA LEU A 181 7.69 -6.08 -9.22
C LEU A 181 8.03 -6.20 -10.71
N VAL A 182 8.62 -7.33 -11.13
CA VAL A 182 8.89 -7.61 -12.54
C VAL A 182 7.58 -7.74 -13.33
N LEU A 183 6.56 -8.42 -12.79
CA LEU A 183 5.25 -8.52 -13.45
C LEU A 183 4.59 -7.14 -13.61
N LEU A 184 4.56 -6.34 -12.53
CA LEU A 184 4.02 -4.97 -12.58
C LEU A 184 4.76 -4.10 -13.60
N TRP A 185 6.08 -4.23 -13.69
CA TRP A 185 6.88 -3.48 -14.66
C TRP A 185 6.66 -3.96 -16.10
N LEU A 186 6.63 -5.29 -16.34
CA LEU A 186 6.40 -5.88 -17.65
C LEU A 186 5.07 -5.44 -18.26
N HIS A 187 4.02 -5.36 -17.43
CA HIS A 187 2.70 -4.93 -17.87
C HIS A 187 2.49 -3.40 -17.78
N SER A 188 3.55 -2.64 -17.49
CA SER A 188 3.52 -1.17 -17.42
C SER A 188 2.42 -0.63 -16.49
N CYS A 189 2.22 -1.28 -15.34
CA CYS A 189 1.18 -0.91 -14.41
C CYS A 189 1.45 0.46 -13.77
N SER A 190 0.38 1.22 -13.55
CA SER A 190 0.44 2.55 -12.93
C SER A 190 0.78 2.46 -11.44
N ASN A 191 1.45 3.50 -10.92
CA ASN A 191 1.62 3.70 -9.48
C ASN A 191 0.38 4.31 -8.80
N SER A 192 -0.58 4.78 -9.60
CA SER A 192 -1.85 5.29 -9.09
C SER A 192 -2.66 4.17 -8.44
N THR A 193 -3.27 4.47 -7.30
CA THR A 193 -4.30 3.62 -6.70
C THR A 193 -5.69 3.90 -7.28
N GLU A 194 -5.86 5.03 -7.97
CA GLU A 194 -7.10 5.47 -8.59
C GLU A 194 -7.29 4.83 -9.97
N ASP A 195 -7.74 3.58 -10.01
CA ASP A 195 -8.17 2.94 -11.27
C ASP A 195 -9.55 2.29 -11.10
N LEU A 196 -10.54 3.06 -10.68
CA LEU A 196 -11.92 2.58 -10.85
C LEU A 196 -12.24 2.59 -12.35
N PRO A 197 -12.79 1.49 -12.90
CA PRO A 197 -13.20 1.46 -14.30
C PRO A 197 -14.12 2.64 -14.60
N SER A 198 -13.95 3.30 -15.75
CA SER A 198 -14.83 4.40 -16.20
C SER A 198 -16.32 4.02 -16.17
N LYS A 199 -16.63 2.73 -16.35
CA LYS A 199 -17.97 2.17 -16.23
C LYS A 199 -18.56 2.32 -14.82
N VAL A 200 -17.74 2.13 -13.79
CA VAL A 200 -18.15 2.25 -12.40
C VAL A 200 -18.43 3.71 -12.06
N THR A 201 -17.58 4.65 -12.51
CA THR A 201 -17.84 6.10 -12.38
C THR A 201 -19.12 6.53 -13.10
N ASN A 202 -19.44 5.94 -14.25
CA ASN A 202 -20.68 6.21 -14.96
C ASN A 202 -21.91 5.61 -14.26
N VAL A 203 -21.82 4.42 -13.66
CA VAL A 203 -22.91 3.83 -12.84
C VAL A 203 -23.16 4.69 -11.59
N TYR A 204 -22.11 5.17 -10.91
CA TYR A 204 -22.24 6.13 -9.80
C TYR A 204 -22.95 7.41 -10.25
N ALA A 205 -22.56 7.96 -11.40
CA ALA A 205 -23.20 9.15 -11.93
C ALA A 205 -24.69 8.89 -12.20
N THR A 206 -25.04 7.75 -12.78
CA THR A 206 -26.41 7.42 -13.18
C THR A 206 -27.31 7.09 -11.97
N GLN A 207 -26.85 6.31 -11.00
CA GLN A 207 -27.63 5.96 -9.81
C GLN A 207 -27.83 7.15 -8.88
N ASN A 208 -26.79 7.99 -8.69
CA ASN A 208 -26.96 9.23 -7.92
C ASN A 208 -27.90 10.20 -8.63
N TYR A 209 -27.89 10.24 -9.96
CA TYR A 209 -28.89 10.99 -10.73
C TYR A 209 -30.29 10.45 -10.45
N GLN A 210 -30.52 9.15 -10.60
CA GLN A 210 -31.83 8.55 -10.38
C GLN A 210 -32.35 8.76 -8.95
N ALA A 211 -31.51 8.61 -7.93
CA ALA A 211 -31.87 8.86 -6.53
C ALA A 211 -32.20 10.34 -6.27
N LEU A 212 -31.45 11.27 -6.87
CA LEU A 212 -31.73 12.69 -6.79
C LEU A 212 -33.07 13.02 -7.46
N PHE A 213 -33.34 12.49 -8.65
CA PHE A 213 -34.59 12.71 -9.37
C PHE A 213 -35.80 12.10 -8.65
N SER A 214 -35.68 10.91 -8.07
CA SER A 214 -36.75 10.34 -7.25
C SER A 214 -37.06 11.19 -6.01
N SER A 215 -36.03 11.76 -5.37
CA SER A 215 -36.23 12.66 -4.23
C SER A 215 -36.91 13.98 -4.63
N ILE A 216 -36.60 14.51 -5.82
CA ILE A 216 -37.25 15.71 -6.38
C ILE A 216 -38.72 15.43 -6.70
N ASP A 217 -39.03 14.28 -7.31
CA ASP A 217 -40.41 13.88 -7.61
C ASP A 217 -41.24 13.68 -6.33
N GLU A 218 -40.67 13.07 -5.29
CA GLU A 218 -41.33 12.94 -3.99
C GLU A 218 -41.57 14.30 -3.33
N MET A 219 -40.57 15.19 -3.34
CA MET A 219 -40.73 16.56 -2.85
C MET A 219 -41.81 17.34 -3.63
N GLY A 220 -41.86 17.17 -4.95
CA GLY A 220 -42.91 17.74 -5.79
C GLY A 220 -44.30 17.27 -5.37
N LYS A 221 -44.50 15.96 -5.16
CA LYS A 221 -45.77 15.42 -4.68
C LYS A 221 -46.18 15.98 -3.32
N VAL A 222 -45.23 16.25 -2.41
CA VAL A 222 -45.52 16.84 -1.09
C VAL A 222 -45.92 18.31 -1.20
N ILE A 223 -45.29 19.07 -2.08
CA ILE A 223 -45.59 20.51 -2.27
C ILE A 223 -46.93 20.69 -2.97
N PHE A 224 -47.23 19.89 -4.01
CA PHE A 224 -48.43 20.05 -4.84
C PHE A 224 -49.66 19.27 -4.35
N SER A 225 -49.57 18.49 -3.26
CA SER A 225 -50.74 17.79 -2.66
C SER A 225 -51.44 18.57 -1.55
N LYS A 226 -50.97 19.79 -1.24
CA LYS A 226 -51.57 20.69 -0.22
C LYS A 226 -52.35 21.88 -0.80
N SER A 227 -52.61 21.88 -2.11
CA SER A 227 -53.48 22.85 -2.81
C SER A 227 -54.75 22.19 -3.27
#